data_AF-A0A430QN10-F1
#
_entry.id   AF-A0A430QN10-F1
#
_cell.length_a   1.000
_cell.length_b   1.000
_cell.length_c   1.000
_cell.angle_alpha   90.00
_cell.angle_beta   90.00
_cell.angle_gamma   90.00
#
_symmetry.space_group_name_H-M   'P 1'
#
loop_
_entity.id
_entity.type
_entity.pdbx_description
1 polymer ?
#
loop_
_entity_poly.entity_id
_entity_poly.type
_entity_poly.pdbx_seq_one_letter_code
_entity_poly.pdbx_strand_id
1 'polypeptide(L)'
;MAKGLINWGEVKKHQSLKDRWIVIDNKVYDVSSWQNRHPGGRKVIGHYAGQDATGAFIAFHKNRQYAEKFLSAYYVGDLDQDCPEDKDINSKIKEYHEDLEGVRNILVQQIDKDPDTRLEPIFVVGDNVLRRAASPESKWTWHFPYEHQHKYFFLMIDLRVIESHWFTWVSQSNHLAMPVDYDRAEPWFRLQLNGTCNVENSLFNDWFTGHLNFQIEHHLFPTMPRHNYHLVRPYVKALCEKYNLPYRVKPIGIAFKDVFKILKSSAESWKKVKCEKEKCMKKLLDE
;
A
#
# COMPACT_ATOMS: atom_id res chain seq x y z
N MET A 1 28.52 23.34 9.42
CA MET A 1 27.89 24.61 9.04
C MET A 1 26.42 24.48 9.36
N ALA A 2 25.88 25.31 10.26
CA ALA A 2 24.47 25.29 10.61
C ALA A 2 23.67 25.63 9.36
N LYS A 3 23.03 24.62 8.77
CA LYS A 3 22.11 24.79 7.65
C LYS A 3 20.85 25.41 8.27
N GLY A 4 20.45 26.58 7.75
CA GLY A 4 19.37 27.38 8.32
C GLY A 4 18.03 26.65 8.37
N LEU A 5 17.14 27.12 9.24
CA LEU A 5 15.76 26.64 9.32
C LEU A 5 15.02 26.94 8.01
N ILE A 6 14.25 25.98 7.52
CA ILE A 6 13.52 26.04 6.25
C ILE A 6 12.01 26.00 6.54
N ASN A 7 11.22 26.91 5.99
CA ASN A 7 9.77 26.91 6.15
C ASN A 7 9.06 26.11 5.04
N TRP A 8 7.77 25.80 5.21
CA TRP A 8 6.98 25.07 4.20
C TRP A 8 6.78 25.88 2.91
N GLY A 9 6.77 27.21 3.00
CA GLY A 9 6.68 28.08 1.82
C GLY A 9 7.84 27.87 0.85
N GLU A 10 9.03 27.60 1.37
CA GLU A 10 10.19 27.25 0.54
C GLU A 10 10.09 25.82 0.04
N VAL A 11 9.83 24.84 0.91
CA VAL A 11 9.72 23.42 0.53
C VAL A 11 8.74 23.21 -0.62
N LYS A 12 7.59 23.90 -0.59
CA LYS A 12 6.54 23.80 -1.62
C LYS A 12 6.95 24.33 -3.01
N LYS A 13 8.05 25.09 -3.13
CA LYS A 13 8.57 25.51 -4.43
C LYS A 13 9.25 24.37 -5.18
N HIS A 14 9.78 23.39 -4.44
CA HIS A 14 10.58 22.27 -4.96
C HIS A 14 9.72 21.03 -5.24
N GLN A 15 8.78 21.16 -6.19
CA GLN A 15 7.84 20.09 -6.56
C GLN A 15 8.13 19.45 -7.93
N SER A 16 9.04 20.03 -8.71
CA SER A 16 9.27 19.64 -10.09
C SER A 16 10.06 18.32 -10.20
N LEU A 17 10.13 17.74 -11.40
CA LEU A 17 10.93 16.53 -11.64
C LEU A 17 12.43 16.76 -11.51
N LYS A 18 12.92 17.97 -11.78
CA LYS A 18 14.35 18.30 -11.73
C LYS A 18 14.77 18.94 -10.41
N ASP A 19 13.80 19.38 -9.64
CA ASP A 19 13.97 20.10 -8.39
C ASP A 19 12.86 19.67 -7.42
N ARG A 20 13.22 18.73 -6.54
CA ARG A 20 12.31 18.00 -5.66
C ARG A 20 12.86 17.89 -4.26
N TRP A 21 12.18 18.54 -3.32
CA TRP A 21 12.46 18.37 -1.90
C TRP A 21 11.38 17.52 -1.23
N ILE A 22 11.78 16.80 -0.19
CA ILE A 22 10.86 16.06 0.68
C ILE A 22 11.23 16.32 2.14
N VAL A 23 10.25 16.23 3.02
CA VAL A 23 10.48 16.31 4.47
C VAL A 23 10.36 14.92 5.08
N ILE A 24 11.35 14.52 5.87
CA ILE A 24 11.33 13.28 6.66
C ILE A 24 11.82 13.64 8.07
N ASP A 25 11.02 13.35 9.10
CA ASP A 25 11.34 13.62 10.51
C ASP A 25 11.76 15.08 10.78
N ASN A 26 11.02 16.03 10.20
CA ASN A 26 11.31 17.46 10.27
C ASN A 26 12.66 17.88 9.66
N LYS A 27 13.23 17.05 8.79
CA LYS A 27 14.45 17.36 8.02
C LYS A 27 14.12 17.43 6.54
N VAL A 28 14.69 18.42 5.87
CA VAL A 28 14.47 18.67 4.44
C VAL A 28 15.58 18.01 3.64
N TYR A 29 15.22 17.27 2.59
CA TYR A 29 16.14 16.54 1.72
C TYR A 29 15.90 16.88 0.25
N ASP A 30 16.97 17.19 -0.48
CA ASP A 30 16.94 17.35 -1.93
C ASP A 30 17.16 16.00 -2.61
N VAL A 31 16.07 15.38 -3.03
CA VAL A 31 16.07 14.06 -3.66
C VAL A 31 16.08 14.13 -5.19
N SER A 32 16.33 15.30 -5.78
CA SER A 32 16.32 15.53 -7.23
C SER A 32 17.24 14.56 -7.98
N SER A 33 18.46 14.37 -7.48
CA SER A 33 19.44 13.44 -8.07
C SER A 33 19.28 11.99 -7.58
N TRP A 34 18.64 11.78 -6.42
CA TRP A 34 18.49 10.46 -5.81
C TRP A 34 17.27 9.69 -6.31
N GLN A 35 16.22 10.38 -6.77
CA GLN A 35 14.95 9.76 -7.17
C GLN A 35 15.10 8.61 -8.19
N ASN A 36 16.12 8.67 -9.07
CA ASN A 36 16.37 7.64 -10.09
C ASN A 36 17.11 6.41 -9.54
N ARG A 37 17.72 6.52 -8.35
CA ARG A 37 18.45 5.45 -7.66
C ARG A 37 17.63 4.80 -6.54
N HIS A 38 16.46 5.35 -6.24
CA HIS A 38 15.59 4.80 -5.21
C HIS A 38 15.10 3.39 -5.58
N PRO A 39 15.29 2.37 -4.73
CA PRO A 39 14.85 1.00 -5.00
C PRO A 39 13.34 0.86 -5.24
N GLY A 40 12.51 1.70 -4.59
CA GLY A 40 11.06 1.74 -4.83
C GLY A 40 10.65 2.51 -6.09
N GLY A 41 11.62 3.04 -6.84
CA GLY A 41 11.41 3.80 -8.08
C GLY A 41 11.12 5.28 -7.88
N ARG A 42 11.31 6.05 -8.96
CA ARG A 42 11.19 7.52 -8.96
C ARG A 42 9.76 8.04 -8.77
N LYS A 43 8.75 7.27 -9.20
CA LYS A 43 7.34 7.70 -9.17
C LYS A 43 6.84 7.86 -7.74
N VAL A 44 7.20 6.93 -6.86
CA VAL A 44 6.80 6.94 -5.44
C VAL A 44 7.28 8.21 -4.74
N ILE A 45 8.54 8.60 -4.96
CA ILE A 45 9.11 9.84 -4.41
C ILE A 45 8.40 11.07 -4.99
N GLY A 46 8.00 11.00 -6.26
CA GLY A 46 7.32 12.11 -6.93
C GLY A 46 5.98 12.49 -6.30
N HIS A 47 5.28 11.55 -5.66
CA HIS A 47 4.05 11.85 -4.94
C HIS A 47 4.26 12.72 -3.70
N TYR A 48 5.46 12.70 -3.10
CA TYR A 48 5.77 13.49 -1.91
C TYR A 48 6.57 14.76 -2.20
N ALA A 49 6.68 15.15 -3.48
CA ALA A 49 7.42 16.33 -3.88
C ALA A 49 6.84 17.59 -3.20
N GLY A 50 7.66 18.28 -2.41
CA GLY A 50 7.27 19.45 -1.62
C GLY A 50 6.35 19.13 -0.43
N GLN A 51 6.34 17.90 0.06
CA GLN A 51 5.43 17.41 1.11
C GLN A 51 6.18 16.67 2.23
N ASP A 52 5.44 16.34 3.30
CA ASP A 52 5.90 15.45 4.35
C ASP A 52 5.79 13.98 3.90
N ALA A 53 6.94 13.31 3.84
CA ALA A 53 7.06 11.90 3.48
C ALA A 53 7.33 11.00 4.70
N THR A 54 7.33 11.54 5.92
CA THR A 54 7.72 10.84 7.16
C THR A 54 6.91 9.57 7.36
N GLY A 55 5.58 9.64 7.25
CA GLY A 55 4.71 8.47 7.41
C GLY A 55 4.97 7.37 6.40
N ALA A 56 5.12 7.76 5.13
CA ALA A 56 5.44 6.82 4.07
C ALA A 56 6.83 6.20 4.26
N PHE A 57 7.81 7.01 4.65
CA PHE A 57 9.17 6.56 4.93
C PHE A 57 9.17 5.50 6.05
N ILE A 58 8.49 5.77 7.17
CA ILE A 58 8.37 4.85 8.30
C ILE A 58 7.61 3.56 7.92
N ALA A 59 6.55 3.68 7.12
CA ALA A 59 5.71 2.55 6.74
C ALA A 59 6.42 1.53 5.85
N PHE A 60 7.20 2.00 4.86
CA PHE A 60 7.84 1.14 3.85
C PHE A 60 9.26 0.69 4.21
N HIS A 61 10.01 1.43 5.03
CA HIS A 61 11.39 1.09 5.36
C HIS A 61 11.48 0.28 6.66
N LYS A 62 11.48 -1.06 6.55
CA LYS A 62 11.65 -1.97 7.70
C LYS A 62 12.92 -1.65 8.50
N ASN A 63 14.04 -1.39 7.81
CA ASN A 63 15.30 -0.96 8.40
C ASN A 63 15.52 0.54 8.15
N ARG A 64 14.97 1.36 9.06
CA ARG A 64 15.07 2.82 9.00
C ARG A 64 16.51 3.32 9.04
N GLN A 65 17.33 2.76 9.92
CA GLN A 65 18.74 3.13 10.08
C GLN A 65 19.55 2.90 8.80
N TYR A 66 19.24 1.85 8.04
CA TYR A 66 19.86 1.61 6.75
C TYR A 66 19.45 2.65 5.71
N ALA A 67 18.15 2.99 5.65
CA ALA A 67 17.64 3.99 4.71
C ALA A 67 18.20 5.41 5.01
N GLU A 68 18.31 5.78 6.29
CA GLU A 68 18.86 7.06 6.75
C GLU A 68 20.31 7.31 6.28
N LYS A 69 21.12 6.25 6.10
CA LYS A 69 22.49 6.37 5.57
C LYS A 69 22.54 6.95 4.15
N PHE A 70 21.49 6.75 3.35
CA PHE A 70 21.41 7.33 2.02
C PHE A 70 20.94 8.78 2.05
N LEU A 71 20.09 9.13 3.03
CA LEU A 71 19.50 10.46 3.17
C LEU A 71 20.52 11.52 3.59
N SER A 72 21.54 11.16 4.37
CA SER A 72 22.51 12.12 4.91
C SER A 72 23.26 12.91 3.82
N ALA A 73 23.45 12.32 2.64
CA ALA A 73 24.10 12.99 1.51
C ALA A 73 23.22 14.06 0.84
N TYR A 74 21.90 14.01 1.04
CA TYR A 74 20.90 14.88 0.41
C TYR A 74 20.28 15.89 1.36
N TYR A 75 20.75 15.92 2.61
CA TYR A 75 20.21 16.80 3.64
C TYR A 75 20.44 18.27 3.31
N VAL A 76 19.38 19.08 3.33
CA VAL A 76 19.41 20.51 3.01
C VAL A 76 19.42 21.35 4.29
N GLY A 77 18.58 21.02 5.26
CA GLY A 77 18.41 21.75 6.52
C GLY A 77 17.27 21.19 7.37
N ASP A 78 17.05 21.79 8.54
CA ASP A 78 15.94 21.43 9.42
C ASP A 78 14.69 22.27 9.09
N LEU A 79 13.51 21.66 9.21
CA LEU A 79 12.24 22.34 9.01
C LEU A 79 11.94 23.24 10.22
N ASP A 80 11.51 24.47 9.95
CA ASP A 80 11.00 25.41 10.94
C ASP A 80 9.64 24.94 11.47
N GLN A 81 9.65 24.27 12.63
CA GLN A 81 8.43 23.82 13.30
C GLN A 81 7.66 24.96 13.96
N ASP A 82 8.33 26.08 14.23
CA ASP A 82 7.78 27.19 15.01
C ASP A 82 7.12 28.27 14.16
N CYS A 83 7.19 28.14 12.83
CA CYS A 83 6.49 28.97 11.87
C CYS A 83 4.99 29.07 12.22
N PRO A 84 4.46 30.27 12.56
CA PRO A 84 3.07 30.44 13.00
C PRO A 84 2.04 29.94 11.98
N GLU A 85 2.36 30.02 10.69
CA GLU A 85 1.48 29.64 9.58
C GLU A 85 1.28 28.12 9.48
N ASP A 86 2.25 27.32 9.94
CA ASP A 86 2.27 25.87 9.74
C ASP A 86 2.13 25.06 11.05
N LYS A 87 2.05 25.73 12.22
CA LYS A 87 1.99 25.08 13.54
C LYS A 87 0.85 24.07 13.70
N ASP A 88 -0.35 24.40 13.20
CA ASP A 88 -1.51 23.51 13.27
C ASP A 88 -1.34 22.25 12.40
N ILE A 89 -0.68 22.38 11.25
CA ILE A 89 -0.42 21.26 10.34
C ILE A 89 0.67 20.35 10.94
N ASN A 90 1.78 20.94 11.39
CA ASN A 90 2.91 20.21 11.96
C ASN A 90 2.50 19.44 13.22
N SER A 91 1.69 20.04 14.09
CA SER A 91 1.19 19.38 15.30
C SER A 91 0.27 18.19 14.98
N LYS A 92 -0.66 18.32 14.03
CA LYS A 92 -1.52 17.21 13.59
C LYS A 92 -0.73 16.07 12.95
N ILE A 93 0.24 16.39 12.08
CA ILE A 93 1.13 15.41 11.46
C ILE A 93 1.87 14.63 12.56
N LYS A 94 2.46 15.33 13.52
CA LYS A 94 3.15 14.73 14.66
C LYS A 94 2.24 13.83 15.48
N GLU A 95 1.05 14.28 15.83
CA GLU A 95 0.08 13.50 16.64
C GLU A 95 -0.33 12.20 15.92
N TYR A 96 -0.62 12.27 14.60
CA TYR A 96 -0.92 11.09 13.80
C TYR A 96 0.25 10.11 13.77
N HIS A 97 1.48 10.61 13.64
CA HIS A 97 2.67 9.75 13.62
C HIS A 97 2.88 9.03 14.95
N GLU A 98 2.81 9.75 16.07
CA GLU A 98 3.01 9.18 17.40
C GLU A 98 1.96 8.10 17.71
N ASP A 99 0.69 8.36 17.40
CA ASP A 99 -0.38 7.38 17.58
C ASP A 99 -0.20 6.14 16.70
N LEU A 100 0.15 6.31 15.42
CA LEU A 100 0.39 5.20 14.50
C LEU A 100 1.62 4.38 14.89
N GLU A 101 2.68 5.02 15.36
CA GLU A 101 3.85 4.32 15.92
C GLU A 101 3.48 3.56 17.20
N GLY A 102 2.63 4.13 18.05
CA GLY A 102 2.06 3.44 19.21
C GLY A 102 1.37 2.13 18.81
N VAL A 103 0.50 2.18 17.80
CA VAL A 103 -0.14 0.98 17.25
C VAL A 103 0.88 0.00 16.70
N ARG A 104 1.87 0.45 15.93
CA ARG A 104 2.93 -0.40 15.37
C ARG A 104 3.73 -1.11 16.47
N ASN A 105 4.10 -0.39 17.53
CA ASN A 105 4.97 -0.90 18.60
C ASN A 105 4.29 -1.98 19.46
N ILE A 106 2.98 -1.91 19.65
CA ILE A 106 2.19 -2.98 20.29
C ILE A 106 2.35 -4.30 19.51
N LEU A 107 2.51 -4.21 18.19
CA LEU A 107 2.39 -5.35 17.28
C LEU A 107 3.73 -5.98 16.91
N VAL A 108 4.84 -5.24 16.99
CA VAL A 108 6.21 -5.79 16.76
C VAL A 108 6.52 -6.99 17.67
N GLN A 109 5.83 -7.12 18.81
CA GLN A 109 6.01 -8.22 19.75
C GLN A 109 5.27 -9.52 19.36
N GLN A 110 4.41 -9.52 18.33
CA GLN A 110 3.52 -10.66 18.02
C GLN A 110 3.71 -11.26 16.62
N ILE A 111 4.72 -10.82 15.87
CA ILE A 111 4.83 -11.16 14.45
C ILE A 111 5.80 -12.33 14.24
N ASP A 112 5.24 -13.53 14.06
CA ASP A 112 5.96 -14.62 13.40
C ASP A 112 6.03 -14.37 11.89
N LYS A 113 7.14 -14.77 11.28
CA LYS A 113 7.34 -14.69 9.82
C LYS A 113 6.27 -15.53 9.13
N ASP A 114 5.61 -14.95 8.12
CA ASP A 114 4.61 -15.65 7.30
C ASP A 114 5.18 -17.00 6.82
N PRO A 115 4.53 -18.15 7.10
CA PRO A 115 4.93 -19.40 6.49
C PRO A 115 4.71 -19.26 4.99
N ASP A 116 5.80 -19.11 4.24
CA ASP A 116 5.78 -19.05 2.77
C ASP A 116 4.77 -20.09 2.25
N THR A 117 3.81 -19.68 1.39
CA THR A 117 2.91 -20.61 0.67
C THR A 117 3.75 -21.50 -0.25
N ARG A 118 4.36 -22.54 0.31
CA ARG A 118 5.12 -23.53 -0.44
C ARG A 118 4.12 -24.39 -1.21
N LEU A 119 4.24 -24.40 -2.53
CA LEU A 119 3.56 -25.37 -3.40
C LEU A 119 4.30 -26.71 -3.47
N GLU A 120 5.50 -26.78 -2.88
CA GLU A 120 6.32 -27.98 -2.71
C GLU A 120 5.55 -29.19 -2.13
N PRO A 121 4.61 -29.04 -1.18
CA PRO A 121 3.76 -30.14 -0.69
C PRO A 121 2.87 -30.74 -1.78
N ILE A 122 2.45 -29.96 -2.77
CA ILE A 122 1.44 -30.39 -3.77
C ILE A 122 2.11 -30.98 -5.01
N PHE A 123 3.19 -30.35 -5.49
CA PHE A 123 3.92 -30.81 -6.67
C PHE A 123 5.41 -30.98 -6.37
N VAL A 124 5.90 -32.19 -6.61
CA VAL A 124 7.31 -32.52 -6.50
C VAL A 124 7.91 -32.36 -7.89
N VAL A 125 8.58 -31.24 -8.12
CA VAL A 125 9.18 -30.93 -9.43
C VAL A 125 10.69 -31.09 -9.33
N GLY A 126 11.25 -31.95 -10.18
CA GLY A 126 12.68 -32.20 -10.28
C GLY A 126 13.20 -33.42 -9.49
N ASP A 127 14.29 -34.01 -9.99
CA ASP A 127 14.80 -35.31 -9.55
C ASP A 127 15.26 -35.36 -8.09
N ASN A 128 15.81 -34.26 -7.58
CA ASN A 128 16.33 -34.20 -6.22
C ASN A 128 15.22 -34.18 -5.16
N VAL A 129 14.06 -33.59 -5.49
CA VAL A 129 12.93 -33.49 -4.56
C VAL A 129 12.18 -34.82 -4.49
N LEU A 130 12.06 -35.54 -5.63
CA LEU A 130 11.50 -36.90 -5.69
C LEU A 130 12.26 -37.89 -4.81
N ARG A 131 13.60 -37.89 -4.89
CA ARG A 131 14.45 -38.76 -4.07
C ARG A 131 14.32 -38.48 -2.58
N ARG A 132 14.19 -37.20 -2.21
CA ARG A 132 13.98 -36.78 -0.82
C ARG A 132 12.60 -37.21 -0.32
N ALA A 133 11.56 -37.04 -1.14
CA ALA A 133 10.19 -37.43 -0.79
C ALA A 133 10.02 -38.95 -0.63
N ALA A 134 10.70 -39.75 -1.46
CA ALA A 134 10.71 -41.22 -1.40
C ALA A 134 11.68 -41.82 -0.35
N SER A 135 12.45 -40.98 0.35
CA SER A 135 13.39 -41.46 1.37
C SER A 135 12.66 -42.02 2.60
N PRO A 136 13.17 -43.08 3.25
CA PRO A 136 12.59 -43.62 4.50
C PRO A 136 12.53 -42.61 5.66
N GLU A 137 13.34 -41.55 5.58
CA GLU A 137 13.43 -40.45 6.55
C GLU A 137 12.41 -39.33 6.28
N SER A 138 11.67 -39.44 5.17
CA SER A 138 10.69 -38.46 4.74
C SER A 138 9.52 -38.38 5.70
N LYS A 139 9.30 -37.19 6.27
CA LYS A 139 8.10 -36.88 7.08
C LYS A 139 6.86 -36.55 6.23
N TRP A 140 6.93 -36.72 4.91
CA TRP A 140 5.89 -36.33 3.95
C TRP A 140 4.81 -37.42 3.87
N THR A 141 4.10 -37.66 4.96
CA THR A 141 3.16 -38.79 5.09
C THR A 141 1.73 -38.47 4.60
N TRP A 142 1.47 -37.25 4.12
CA TRP A 142 0.13 -36.71 3.85
C TRP A 142 -0.11 -36.30 2.38
N HIS A 143 0.39 -37.08 1.41
CA HIS A 143 0.29 -36.74 -0.02
C HIS A 143 -0.32 -37.86 -0.87
N PHE A 144 -1.02 -37.44 -1.92
CA PHE A 144 -1.52 -38.34 -2.97
C PHE A 144 -0.37 -39.11 -3.66
N PRO A 145 -0.61 -40.31 -4.20
CA PRO A 145 0.42 -41.13 -4.85
C PRO A 145 1.15 -40.36 -5.96
N TYR A 146 2.47 -40.21 -5.83
CA TYR A 146 3.28 -39.34 -6.69
C TYR A 146 3.34 -39.83 -8.14
N GLU A 147 3.27 -41.14 -8.36
CA GLU A 147 3.21 -41.81 -9.66
C GLU A 147 1.96 -41.41 -10.49
N HIS A 148 0.98 -40.77 -9.87
CA HIS A 148 -0.26 -40.35 -10.51
C HIS A 148 -0.44 -38.81 -10.55
N GLN A 149 0.59 -38.03 -10.20
CA GLN A 149 0.55 -36.56 -10.29
C GLN A 149 0.10 -36.05 -11.67
N HIS A 150 0.48 -36.72 -12.75
CA HIS A 150 0.07 -36.39 -14.12
C HIS A 150 -1.44 -36.60 -14.38
N LYS A 151 -2.11 -37.49 -13.63
CA LYS A 151 -3.57 -37.73 -13.71
C LYS A 151 -4.34 -36.69 -12.89
N TYR A 152 -3.80 -36.31 -11.73
CA TYR A 152 -4.38 -35.27 -10.87
C TYR A 152 -4.20 -33.87 -11.46
N PHE A 153 -3.21 -33.67 -12.33
CA PHE A 153 -2.98 -32.39 -13.00
C PHE A 153 -4.24 -31.84 -13.69
N PHE A 154 -5.01 -32.69 -14.38
CA PHE A 154 -6.24 -32.25 -15.06
C PHE A 154 -7.40 -31.96 -14.10
N LEU A 155 -7.49 -32.68 -12.97
CA LEU A 155 -8.43 -32.34 -11.89
C LEU A 155 -8.07 -31.00 -11.23
N MET A 156 -6.78 -30.66 -11.18
CA MET A 156 -6.31 -29.38 -10.68
C MET A 156 -6.62 -28.24 -11.64
N ILE A 157 -6.76 -28.47 -12.96
CA ILE A 157 -7.09 -27.39 -13.91
C ILE A 157 -8.42 -26.75 -13.55
N ASP A 158 -9.47 -27.54 -13.33
CA ASP A 158 -10.78 -27.01 -12.98
C ASP A 158 -10.74 -26.23 -11.65
N LEU A 159 -10.03 -26.77 -10.65
CA LEU A 159 -9.79 -26.09 -9.37
C LEU A 159 -9.02 -24.77 -9.55
N ARG A 160 -7.99 -24.74 -10.40
CA ARG A 160 -7.20 -23.54 -10.71
C ARG A 160 -8.01 -22.51 -11.50
N VAL A 161 -8.93 -22.95 -12.37
CA VAL A 161 -9.86 -22.05 -13.06
C VAL A 161 -10.79 -21.40 -12.04
N ILE A 162 -11.41 -22.17 -11.16
CA ILE A 162 -12.27 -21.62 -10.10
C ILE A 162 -11.46 -20.68 -9.18
N GLU A 163 -10.27 -21.09 -8.74
CA GLU A 163 -9.37 -20.30 -7.91
C GLU A 163 -8.98 -18.98 -8.58
N SER A 164 -8.64 -18.99 -9.87
CA SER A 164 -8.25 -17.78 -10.59
C SER A 164 -9.40 -16.78 -10.72
N HIS A 165 -10.62 -17.25 -10.98
CA HIS A 165 -11.81 -16.39 -11.01
C HIS A 165 -12.12 -15.85 -9.62
N TRP A 166 -12.09 -16.71 -8.60
CA TRP A 166 -12.27 -16.31 -7.20
C TRP A 166 -11.23 -15.26 -6.76
N PHE A 167 -9.94 -15.49 -7.01
CA PHE A 167 -8.87 -14.57 -6.71
C PHE A 167 -9.02 -13.23 -7.46
N THR A 168 -9.46 -13.27 -8.71
CA THR A 168 -9.76 -12.06 -9.48
C THR A 168 -10.87 -11.25 -8.80
N TRP A 169 -11.99 -11.89 -8.44
CA TRP A 169 -13.08 -11.21 -7.75
C TRP A 169 -12.66 -10.62 -6.41
N VAL A 170 -11.96 -11.41 -5.60
CA VAL A 170 -11.45 -10.96 -4.29
C VAL A 170 -10.49 -9.78 -4.48
N SER A 171 -9.49 -9.88 -5.36
CA SER A 171 -8.51 -8.79 -5.57
C SER A 171 -9.17 -7.51 -6.08
N GLN A 172 -10.09 -7.58 -7.04
CA GLN A 172 -10.77 -6.39 -7.57
C GLN A 172 -11.69 -5.73 -6.52
N SER A 173 -12.38 -6.53 -5.71
CA SER A 173 -13.28 -6.01 -4.66
C SER A 173 -12.55 -5.26 -3.54
N ASN A 174 -11.26 -5.50 -3.41
CA ASN A 174 -10.41 -4.89 -2.40
C ASN A 174 -9.59 -3.71 -2.97
N HIS A 175 -9.55 -3.52 -4.30
CA HIS A 175 -8.99 -2.33 -4.95
C HIS A 175 -10.08 -1.40 -5.49
N LEU A 176 -11.14 -1.18 -4.71
CA LEU A 176 -12.17 -0.21 -5.05
C LEU A 176 -11.57 1.19 -4.99
N ALA A 177 -11.24 1.74 -6.15
CA ALA A 177 -10.75 3.10 -6.27
C ALA A 177 -11.78 4.07 -5.68
N MET A 178 -11.42 4.71 -4.58
CA MET A 178 -12.17 5.84 -4.06
C MET A 178 -11.97 7.03 -5.01
N PRO A 179 -12.87 8.03 -5.02
CA PRO A 179 -12.68 9.24 -5.82
C PRO A 179 -11.33 9.87 -5.46
N VAL A 180 -10.35 9.74 -6.37
CA VAL A 180 -9.04 10.34 -6.22
C VAL A 180 -9.14 11.76 -6.74
N ASP A 181 -9.13 12.72 -5.82
CA ASP A 181 -8.99 14.13 -6.15
C ASP A 181 -7.50 14.46 -6.41
N TYR A 182 -7.22 15.69 -6.83
CA TYR A 182 -5.86 16.20 -6.87
C TYR A 182 -5.17 16.06 -5.50
N ASP A 183 -3.85 15.88 -5.53
CA ASP A 183 -3.05 15.75 -4.33
C ASP A 183 -3.13 17.03 -3.49
N ARG A 184 -3.64 16.90 -2.26
CA ARG A 184 -3.82 17.99 -1.30
C ARG A 184 -2.73 18.01 -0.22
N ALA A 185 -1.67 17.20 -0.38
CA ALA A 185 -0.62 17.03 0.62
C ALA A 185 -1.18 16.64 2.01
N GLU A 186 -2.16 15.75 2.01
CA GLU A 186 -2.80 15.25 3.23
C GLU A 186 -1.84 14.36 4.02
N PRO A 187 -1.85 14.42 5.36
CA PRO A 187 -1.03 13.55 6.20
C PRO A 187 -1.26 12.06 5.88
N TRP A 188 -0.20 11.26 5.98
CA TRP A 188 -0.19 9.83 5.63
C TRP A 188 -1.43 9.07 6.12
N PHE A 189 -1.81 9.23 7.39
CA PHE A 189 -2.96 8.55 7.98
C PHE A 189 -4.27 8.84 7.22
N ARG A 190 -4.55 10.13 7.00
CA ARG A 190 -5.76 10.60 6.32
C ARG A 190 -5.73 10.29 4.82
N LEU A 191 -4.56 10.40 4.20
CA LEU A 191 -4.37 10.03 2.80
C LEU A 191 -4.73 8.56 2.56
N GLN A 192 -4.22 7.65 3.39
CA GLN A 192 -4.52 6.22 3.25
C GLN A 192 -5.99 5.91 3.51
N LEU A 193 -6.61 6.51 4.55
CA LEU A 193 -8.03 6.30 4.86
C LEU A 193 -8.98 6.79 3.75
N ASN A 194 -8.63 7.89 3.08
CA ASN A 194 -9.47 8.42 2.01
C ASN A 194 -9.36 7.60 0.72
N GLY A 195 -8.19 7.01 0.47
CA GLY A 195 -7.89 6.26 -0.74
C GLY A 195 -8.45 4.84 -0.78
N THR A 196 -8.88 4.28 0.35
CA THR A 196 -9.36 2.89 0.41
C THR A 196 -10.56 2.68 1.34
N CYS A 197 -11.11 1.47 1.35
CA CYS A 197 -12.15 1.04 2.28
C CYS A 197 -12.01 -0.46 2.57
N ASN A 198 -12.48 -0.88 3.74
CA ASN A 198 -12.50 -2.28 4.11
C ASN A 198 -13.76 -3.00 3.61
N VAL A 199 -13.65 -4.32 3.47
CA VAL A 199 -14.78 -5.22 3.37
C VAL A 199 -15.13 -5.72 4.78
N GLU A 200 -16.40 -5.96 5.04
CA GLU A 200 -16.88 -6.44 6.34
C GLU A 200 -16.06 -7.61 6.89
N ASN A 201 -15.73 -7.52 8.17
CA ASN A 201 -15.04 -8.57 8.90
C ASN A 201 -16.06 -9.61 9.38
N SER A 202 -15.81 -10.87 9.05
CA SER A 202 -16.52 -12.04 9.56
C SER A 202 -15.64 -13.27 9.36
N LEU A 203 -15.87 -14.34 10.12
CA LEU A 203 -15.11 -15.58 9.94
C LEU A 203 -15.16 -16.09 8.49
N PHE A 204 -16.32 -15.94 7.83
CA PHE A 204 -16.46 -16.28 6.42
C PHE A 204 -15.65 -15.35 5.52
N ASN A 205 -15.77 -14.02 5.67
CA ASN A 205 -15.07 -13.07 4.79
C ASN A 205 -13.55 -13.12 4.98
N ASP A 206 -13.06 -13.31 6.21
CA ASP A 206 -11.64 -13.41 6.51
C ASP A 206 -11.01 -14.64 5.83
N TRP A 207 -11.73 -15.78 5.86
CA TRP A 207 -11.34 -16.99 5.12
C TRP A 207 -11.49 -16.82 3.60
N PHE A 208 -12.67 -16.38 3.14
CA PHE A 208 -13.02 -16.27 1.72
C PHE A 208 -12.20 -15.22 0.98
N THR A 209 -11.65 -14.22 1.67
CA THR A 209 -10.76 -13.23 1.05
C THR A 209 -9.29 -13.46 1.37
N GLY A 210 -8.97 -14.45 2.22
CA GLY A 210 -7.60 -14.66 2.71
C GLY A 210 -7.05 -13.43 3.46
N HIS A 211 -7.89 -12.77 4.26
CA HIS A 211 -7.61 -11.52 4.98
C HIS A 211 -7.37 -10.30 4.07
N LEU A 212 -7.74 -10.34 2.79
CA LEU A 212 -7.65 -9.18 1.90
C LEU A 212 -8.74 -8.12 2.16
N ASN A 213 -9.71 -8.41 3.03
CA ASN A 213 -10.77 -7.49 3.46
C ASN A 213 -10.29 -6.30 4.32
N PHE A 214 -9.04 -6.33 4.82
CA PHE A 214 -8.42 -5.29 5.66
C PHE A 214 -7.50 -4.35 4.88
N GLN A 215 -8.04 -3.62 3.91
CA GLN A 215 -7.28 -2.72 3.04
C GLN A 215 -6.77 -1.46 3.75
N ILE A 216 -7.54 -0.90 4.68
CA ILE A 216 -7.14 0.26 5.49
C ILE A 216 -5.86 -0.09 6.27
N GLU A 217 -5.88 -1.22 6.98
CA GLU A 217 -4.75 -1.68 7.77
C GLU A 217 -3.56 -2.07 6.87
N HIS A 218 -3.82 -2.68 5.70
CA HIS A 218 -2.80 -2.95 4.70
C HIS A 218 -2.08 -1.69 4.20
N HIS A 219 -2.84 -0.64 3.91
CA HIS A 219 -2.30 0.62 3.42
C HIS A 219 -1.53 1.38 4.50
N LEU A 220 -1.98 1.34 5.75
CA LEU A 220 -1.29 1.96 6.89
C LEU A 220 -0.02 1.20 7.29
N PHE A 221 -0.05 -0.13 7.22
CA PHE A 221 1.03 -1.02 7.65
C PHE A 221 1.38 -2.05 6.55
N PRO A 222 1.92 -1.60 5.39
CA PRO A 222 2.15 -2.46 4.23
C PRO A 222 3.20 -3.55 4.48
N THR A 223 4.07 -3.33 5.48
CA THR A 223 5.14 -4.26 5.85
C THR A 223 4.70 -5.35 6.83
N MET A 224 3.47 -5.26 7.35
CA MET A 224 2.89 -6.19 8.32
C MET A 224 2.26 -7.42 7.63
N PRO A 225 2.42 -8.63 8.18
CA PRO A 225 1.75 -9.82 7.64
C PRO A 225 0.22 -9.72 7.70
N ARG A 226 -0.42 -10.21 6.64
CA ARG A 226 -1.85 -10.00 6.38
C ARG A 226 -2.77 -10.59 7.43
N HIS A 227 -2.39 -11.75 7.98
CA HIS A 227 -3.15 -12.43 9.00
C HIS A 227 -3.23 -11.63 10.30
N ASN A 228 -2.36 -10.64 10.54
CA ASN A 228 -2.39 -9.82 11.76
C ASN A 228 -3.32 -8.61 11.67
N TYR A 229 -3.84 -8.25 10.49
CA TYR A 229 -4.64 -7.03 10.35
C TYR A 229 -5.90 -7.01 11.22
N HIS A 230 -6.50 -8.18 11.50
CA HIS A 230 -7.66 -8.27 12.39
C HIS A 230 -7.33 -7.82 13.84
N LEU A 231 -6.10 -8.00 14.30
CA LEU A 231 -5.62 -7.54 15.61
C LEU A 231 -5.43 -6.02 15.65
N VAL A 232 -5.05 -5.43 14.52
CA VAL A 232 -4.73 -3.99 14.40
C VAL A 232 -5.95 -3.13 14.22
N ARG A 233 -6.93 -3.66 13.49
CA ARG A 233 -8.20 -3.02 13.18
C ARG A 233 -8.87 -2.29 14.36
N PRO A 234 -9.06 -2.88 15.57
CA PRO A 234 -9.71 -2.17 16.66
C PRO A 234 -8.97 -0.90 17.07
N TYR A 235 -7.64 -0.92 17.06
CA TYR A 235 -6.82 0.26 17.36
C TYR A 235 -6.93 1.32 16.27
N VAL A 236 -6.86 0.93 14.99
CA VAL A 236 -7.03 1.86 13.86
C VAL A 236 -8.42 2.49 13.87
N LYS A 237 -9.45 1.70 14.20
CA LYS A 237 -10.83 2.21 14.33
C LYS A 237 -10.93 3.22 15.47
N ALA A 238 -10.34 2.95 16.63
CA ALA A 238 -10.29 3.89 17.75
C ALA A 238 -9.56 5.19 17.39
N LEU A 239 -8.47 5.11 16.62
CA LEU A 239 -7.80 6.31 16.09
C LEU A 239 -8.69 7.09 15.12
N CYS A 240 -9.40 6.40 14.22
CA CYS A 240 -10.34 7.07 13.32
C CYS A 240 -11.44 7.80 14.10
N GLU A 241 -11.97 7.20 15.17
CA GLU A 241 -12.96 7.81 16.06
C GLU A 241 -12.35 9.02 16.82
N LYS A 242 -11.13 8.91 17.35
CA LYS A 242 -10.40 10.00 18.03
C LYS A 242 -10.30 11.25 17.14
N TYR A 243 -9.98 11.05 15.86
CA TYR A 243 -9.75 12.14 14.91
C TYR A 243 -10.96 12.50 14.05
N ASN A 244 -12.13 11.92 14.33
CA ASN A 244 -13.36 12.10 13.54
C ASN A 244 -13.13 11.84 12.03
N LEU A 245 -12.36 10.80 11.72
CA LEU A 245 -12.06 10.36 10.35
C LEU A 245 -12.96 9.19 9.95
N PRO A 246 -13.39 9.12 8.68
CA PRO A 246 -14.33 8.08 8.23
C PRO A 246 -13.64 6.72 8.11
N TYR A 247 -13.95 5.80 9.02
CA TYR A 247 -13.58 4.39 8.89
C TYR A 247 -14.61 3.65 8.01
N ARG A 248 -14.33 3.55 6.71
CA ARG A 248 -15.28 3.01 5.71
C ARG A 248 -15.20 1.49 5.62
N VAL A 249 -16.33 0.83 5.86
CA VAL A 249 -16.50 -0.63 5.72
C VAL A 249 -17.70 -0.90 4.82
N LYS A 250 -17.57 -1.85 3.88
CA LYS A 250 -18.64 -2.25 2.96
C LYS A 250 -18.96 -3.74 3.08
N PRO A 251 -20.22 -4.15 2.97
CA PRO A 251 -20.56 -5.55 2.77
C PRO A 251 -19.95 -6.09 1.48
N ILE A 252 -19.51 -7.35 1.47
CA ILE A 252 -18.83 -7.96 0.33
C ILE A 252 -19.67 -7.92 -0.96
N GLY A 253 -20.99 -8.12 -0.86
CA GLY A 253 -21.89 -8.02 -2.01
C GLY A 253 -21.98 -6.60 -2.58
N ILE A 254 -21.89 -5.58 -1.73
CA ILE A 254 -21.83 -4.18 -2.18
C ILE A 254 -20.48 -3.89 -2.82
N ALA A 255 -19.39 -4.39 -2.25
CA ALA A 255 -18.05 -4.26 -2.82
C ALA A 255 -17.99 -4.85 -4.23
N PHE A 256 -18.51 -6.06 -4.44
CA PHE A 256 -18.62 -6.67 -5.78
C PHE A 256 -19.48 -5.86 -6.75
N LYS A 257 -20.62 -5.34 -6.28
CA LYS A 257 -21.48 -4.48 -7.11
C LYS A 257 -20.77 -3.18 -7.50
N ASP A 258 -19.97 -2.61 -6.61
CA ASP A 258 -19.23 -1.38 -6.85
C ASP A 258 -18.14 -1.55 -7.90
N VAL A 259 -17.51 -2.74 -8.03
CA VAL A 259 -16.58 -3.04 -9.13
C VAL A 259 -17.23 -2.73 -10.48
N PHE A 260 -18.43 -3.27 -10.73
CA PHE A 260 -19.15 -3.02 -11.98
C PHE A 260 -19.54 -1.54 -12.15
N LYS A 261 -19.96 -0.86 -11.08
CA LYS A 261 -20.29 0.57 -11.15
C LYS A 261 -19.08 1.43 -11.51
N ILE A 262 -17.91 1.14 -10.91
CA ILE A 262 -16.67 1.86 -11.18
C ILE A 262 -16.21 1.63 -12.61
N LEU A 263 -16.29 0.39 -13.11
CA LEU A 263 -15.97 0.08 -14.50
C LEU A 263 -16.88 0.85 -15.48
N LYS A 264 -18.19 0.89 -15.19
CA LYS A 264 -19.15 1.66 -15.99
C LYS A 264 -18.86 3.16 -15.94
N SER A 265 -18.65 3.72 -14.74
CA SER A 265 -18.35 5.14 -14.56
C SER A 265 -17.04 5.54 -15.26
N SER A 266 -16.01 4.71 -15.17
CA SER A 266 -14.73 4.93 -15.86
C SER A 266 -14.91 4.93 -17.37
N ALA A 267 -15.73 4.02 -17.92
CA ALA A 267 -16.05 3.99 -19.34
C ALA A 267 -16.82 5.25 -19.80
N GLU A 268 -17.73 5.76 -18.97
CA GLU A 268 -18.47 7.00 -19.26
C GLU A 268 -17.56 8.24 -19.21
N SER A 269 -16.69 8.33 -18.20
CA SER A 269 -15.68 9.40 -18.09
C SER A 269 -14.73 9.40 -19.28
N TRP A 270 -14.26 8.23 -19.70
CA TRP A 270 -13.41 8.09 -20.89
C TRP A 270 -14.11 8.60 -22.17
N LYS A 271 -15.39 8.26 -22.37
CA LYS A 271 -16.17 8.73 -23.52
C LYS A 271 -16.26 10.26 -23.56
N LYS A 272 -16.46 10.90 -22.41
CA LYS A 272 -16.52 12.38 -22.31
C LYS A 272 -15.18 13.01 -22.72
N VAL A 273 -14.09 12.57 -22.10
CA VAL A 273 -12.73 13.07 -22.38
C VAL A 273 -12.36 12.86 -23.85
N LYS A 274 -12.68 11.70 -24.42
CA LYS A 274 -12.44 11.42 -25.84
C LYS A 274 -13.19 12.40 -26.76
N CYS A 275 -14.47 12.64 -26.47
CA CYS A 275 -15.29 13.57 -27.25
C CYS A 275 -14.78 15.02 -27.16
N GLU A 276 -14.39 15.47 -25.97
CA GLU A 276 -13.79 16.79 -25.76
C GLU A 276 -12.47 16.94 -26.52
N LYS A 277 -11.61 15.92 -26.46
CA LYS A 277 -10.34 15.90 -27.21
C LYS A 277 -10.58 15.98 -28.72
N GLU A 278 -11.54 15.21 -29.25
CA GLU A 278 -11.89 15.25 -30.66
C GLU A 278 -12.44 16.62 -31.10
N LYS A 279 -13.27 17.26 -30.28
CA LYS A 279 -13.76 18.63 -30.52
C LYS A 279 -12.63 19.65 -30.52
N CYS A 280 -11.72 19.58 -29.56
CA CYS A 280 -10.56 20.46 -29.45
C CYS A 280 -9.63 20.31 -30.66
N MET A 281 -9.37 19.06 -31.07
CA MET A 281 -8.55 18.77 -32.26
C MET A 281 -9.17 19.31 -33.55
N LYS A 282 -10.49 19.21 -33.74
CA LYS A 282 -11.15 19.80 -34.90
C LYS A 282 -11.01 21.31 -34.93
N LYS A 283 -11.23 21.98 -33.79
CA LYS A 283 -11.07 23.43 -33.67
C LYS A 283 -9.65 23.90 -34.03
N LEU A 284 -8.61 23.16 -33.63
CA LEU A 284 -7.21 23.46 -33.98
C LEU A 284 -6.86 23.22 -35.46
N LEU A 285 -7.67 22.44 -36.20
CA LEU A 285 -7.47 22.19 -37.63
C LEU A 285 -8.27 23.16 -38.51
N ASP A 286 -9.30 23.80 -37.95
CA ASP A 286 -10.15 24.79 -38.61
C ASP A 286 -9.66 26.25 -38.38
N GLU A 287 -8.65 26.46 -37.52
CA GLU A 287 -7.93 27.73 -37.26
C GLU A 287 -6.58 27.78 -38.01
#